data_AF-A0A1H7QM91-F1
#
_entry.id   AF-A0A1H7QM91-F1
#
_cell.length_a   1.000
_cell.length_b   1.000
_cell.length_c   1.000
_cell.angle_alpha   90.00
_cell.angle_beta   90.00
_cell.angle_gamma   90.00
#
_symmetry.space_group_name_H-M   'P 1'
#
loop_
_entity.id
_entity.type
_entity.pdbx_description
1 polymer ?
#
loop_
_entity_poly.entity_id
_entity_poly.type
_entity_poly.pdbx_seq_one_letter_code
_entity_poly.pdbx_strand_id
1 'polypeptide(L)'
;MQKLTSELQRLYLFAGQQHDAPSIDLVKDGMVRTLVIDFHKAADEQHWARLCDVANALQTELGLPAPAVSVSGGECYRLWLSLAQPLPEAQAKQFLALLHKAYFEDEEIDFGRSQVDLPPVQNRATGLWAAFINPSMGGALAEDLGLEMMPPEAAQAAFLERLGSISTEEYQQALATLQRKHGAAPVSAPSSPAVATSNDGLLLKDATLEDIVRHLHAMGIEPTFRHVLKH
;
A
#
# COMPACT_ATOMS: atom_id res chain seq x y z
N MET A 1 -9.90 3.87 -27.95
CA MET A 1 -10.91 3.14 -27.17
C MET A 1 -10.45 1.74 -26.77
N GLN A 2 -10.35 0.76 -27.68
CA GLN A 2 -10.15 -0.65 -27.27
C GLN A 2 -8.95 -0.88 -26.35
N LYS A 3 -7.79 -0.28 -26.62
CA LYS A 3 -6.59 -0.47 -25.77
C LYS A 3 -6.80 0.02 -24.33
N LEU A 4 -7.36 1.22 -24.15
CA LEU A 4 -7.63 1.75 -22.80
C LEU A 4 -8.60 0.85 -22.04
N THR A 5 -9.71 0.45 -22.68
CA THR A 5 -10.68 -0.48 -22.09
C THR A 5 -10.03 -1.80 -21.70
N SER A 6 -9.16 -2.36 -22.55
CA SER A 6 -8.43 -3.60 -22.24
C SER A 6 -7.50 -3.45 -21.03
N GLU A 7 -6.78 -2.34 -20.90
CA GLU A 7 -5.91 -2.10 -19.74
C GLU A 7 -6.71 -1.90 -18.45
N LEU A 8 -7.82 -1.16 -18.50
CA LEU A 8 -8.74 -0.99 -17.37
C LEU A 8 -9.32 -2.34 -16.94
N GLN A 9 -9.75 -3.18 -17.89
CA GLN A 9 -10.26 -4.52 -17.62
C GLN A 9 -9.18 -5.42 -17.01
N ARG A 10 -7.96 -5.39 -17.57
CA ARG A 10 -6.82 -6.17 -17.08
C ARG A 10 -6.48 -5.82 -15.64
N LEU A 11 -6.52 -4.54 -15.28
CA LEU A 11 -6.07 -4.04 -13.98
C LEU A 11 -7.17 -3.95 -12.93
N TYR A 12 -8.41 -3.58 -13.27
CA TYR A 12 -9.35 -3.13 -12.24
C TYR A 12 -10.70 -3.82 -12.21
N LEU A 13 -11.06 -4.56 -13.26
CA LEU A 13 -12.35 -5.23 -13.34
C LEU A 13 -12.23 -6.74 -13.10
N PHE A 14 -13.31 -7.34 -12.60
CA PHE A 14 -13.43 -8.79 -12.53
C PHE A 14 -13.43 -9.39 -13.95
N ALA A 15 -12.93 -10.63 -14.06
CA ALA A 15 -12.92 -11.35 -15.33
C ALA A 15 -14.34 -11.43 -15.93
N GLY A 16 -14.46 -11.06 -17.21
CA GLY A 16 -15.74 -11.06 -17.92
C GLY A 16 -16.68 -9.88 -17.60
N GLN A 17 -16.27 -8.95 -16.73
CA GLN A 17 -17.04 -7.73 -16.49
C GLN A 17 -16.83 -6.73 -17.62
N GLN A 18 -17.92 -6.19 -18.15
CA GLN A 18 -17.89 -5.10 -19.12
C GLN A 18 -17.70 -3.75 -18.41
N HIS A 19 -17.04 -2.82 -19.09
CA HIS A 19 -16.86 -1.44 -18.63
C HIS A 19 -17.82 -0.53 -19.41
N ASP A 20 -19.08 -0.55 -19.02
CA ASP A 20 -20.15 0.18 -19.72
C ASP A 20 -20.57 1.47 -19.00
N ALA A 21 -20.10 1.65 -17.77
CA ALA A 21 -20.41 2.77 -16.91
C ALA A 21 -19.11 3.43 -16.40
N PRO A 22 -19.15 4.75 -16.09
CA PRO A 22 -17.99 5.46 -15.57
C PRO A 22 -17.54 4.96 -14.19
N SER A 23 -18.46 4.37 -13.42
CA SER A 23 -18.16 3.81 -12.10
C SER A 23 -18.11 2.29 -12.16
N ILE A 24 -17.25 1.69 -11.34
CA ILE A 24 -17.14 0.24 -11.19
C ILE A 24 -17.50 -0.18 -9.77
N ASP A 25 -18.07 -1.38 -9.65
CA ASP A 25 -18.20 -2.07 -8.37
C ASP A 25 -16.82 -2.59 -7.92
N LEU A 26 -16.40 -2.20 -6.71
CA LEU A 26 -15.19 -2.72 -6.07
C LEU A 26 -15.42 -4.08 -5.42
N VAL A 27 -16.67 -4.36 -5.04
CA VAL A 27 -17.10 -5.63 -4.44
C VAL A 27 -18.09 -6.32 -5.37
N LYS A 28 -17.81 -7.56 -5.76
CA LYS A 28 -18.71 -8.40 -6.53
C LYS A 28 -18.72 -9.81 -5.95
N ASP A 29 -19.91 -10.33 -5.63
CA ASP A 29 -20.09 -11.65 -5.03
C ASP A 29 -19.22 -11.86 -3.76
N GLY A 30 -19.02 -10.80 -2.96
CA GLY A 30 -18.18 -10.83 -1.76
C GLY A 30 -16.67 -10.88 -2.02
N MET A 31 -16.25 -10.67 -3.27
CA MET A 31 -14.85 -10.63 -3.69
C MET A 31 -14.47 -9.21 -4.08
N VAL A 32 -13.17 -8.89 -3.98
CA VAL A 32 -12.57 -7.60 -4.29
C VAL A 32 -11.40 -7.81 -5.25
N ARG A 33 -11.44 -7.11 -6.39
CA ARG A 33 -10.40 -7.16 -7.43
C ARG A 33 -9.46 -5.95 -7.38
N THR A 34 -9.91 -4.86 -6.77
CA THR A 34 -9.21 -3.57 -6.77
C THR A 34 -9.38 -2.92 -5.41
N LEU A 35 -8.28 -2.42 -4.84
CA LEU A 35 -8.30 -1.55 -3.67
C LEU A 35 -8.02 -0.12 -4.14
N VAL A 36 -8.75 0.84 -3.56
CA VAL A 36 -8.60 2.25 -3.86
C VAL A 36 -8.46 3.02 -2.55
N ILE A 37 -7.46 3.89 -2.49
CA ILE A 37 -7.14 4.70 -1.31
C ILE A 37 -7.21 6.16 -1.74
N ASP A 38 -8.04 6.96 -1.07
CA ASP A 38 -8.18 8.38 -1.35
C ASP A 38 -7.29 9.20 -0.43
N PHE A 39 -6.62 10.19 -1.01
CA PHE A 39 -5.84 11.20 -0.31
C PHE A 39 -6.52 12.54 -0.57
N HIS A 40 -7.32 12.98 0.40
CA HIS A 40 -8.12 14.19 0.28
C HIS A 40 -7.24 15.43 0.35
N LYS A 41 -7.70 16.52 -0.29
CA LYS A 41 -6.98 17.79 -0.30
C LYS A 41 -6.66 18.24 1.13
N ALA A 42 -5.36 18.46 1.37
CA ALA A 42 -4.81 19.02 2.60
C ALA A 42 -4.04 20.31 2.27
N ALA A 43 -3.81 21.15 3.28
CA ALA A 43 -3.04 22.38 3.13
C ALA A 43 -1.62 22.12 2.58
N ASP A 44 -1.08 23.09 1.84
CA ASP A 44 0.31 23.14 1.37
C ASP A 44 0.78 21.87 0.64
N GLU A 45 -0.04 21.32 -0.27
CA GLU A 45 0.26 20.13 -1.09
C GLU A 45 0.59 18.84 -0.32
N GLN A 46 0.39 18.80 1.01
CA GLN A 46 0.78 17.66 1.86
C GLN A 46 0.15 16.33 1.43
N HIS A 47 -1.05 16.40 0.87
CA HIS A 47 -1.78 15.25 0.37
C HIS A 47 -1.08 14.58 -0.82
N TRP A 48 -0.42 15.36 -1.70
CA TRP A 48 0.41 14.82 -2.79
C TRP A 48 1.68 14.14 -2.25
N ALA A 49 2.38 14.79 -1.31
CA ALA A 49 3.58 14.25 -0.70
C ALA A 49 3.28 12.92 0.03
N ARG A 50 2.21 12.88 0.83
CA ARG A 50 1.76 11.65 1.51
C ARG A 50 1.45 10.53 0.53
N LEU A 51 0.72 10.82 -0.54
CA LEU A 51 0.43 9.82 -1.56
C LEU A 51 1.73 9.22 -2.12
N CYS A 52 2.72 10.06 -2.43
CA CYS A 52 4.02 9.61 -2.91
C CYS A 52 4.77 8.76 -1.89
N ASP A 53 4.81 9.20 -0.63
CA ASP A 53 5.47 8.47 0.45
C ASP A 53 4.85 7.08 0.65
N VAL A 54 3.52 7.00 0.66
CA VAL A 54 2.80 5.73 0.72
C VAL A 54 3.11 4.87 -0.50
N ALA A 55 2.97 5.39 -1.72
CA ALA A 55 3.24 4.64 -2.95
C ALA A 55 4.68 4.10 -3.01
N ASN A 56 5.65 4.86 -2.49
CA ASN A 56 7.03 4.43 -2.39
C ASN A 56 7.19 3.32 -1.34
N ALA A 57 6.64 3.50 -0.14
CA ALA A 57 6.71 2.50 0.94
C ALA A 57 6.08 1.16 0.55
N LEU A 58 4.95 1.17 -0.17
CA LEU A 58 4.32 -0.05 -0.68
C LEU A 58 5.26 -0.85 -1.59
N GLN A 59 6.05 -0.17 -2.42
CA GLN A 59 6.99 -0.83 -3.33
C GLN A 59 8.27 -1.26 -2.61
N THR A 60 8.89 -0.37 -1.84
CA THR A 60 10.22 -0.60 -1.27
C THR A 60 10.19 -1.48 -0.03
N GLU A 61 9.15 -1.38 0.79
CA GLU A 61 9.06 -2.11 2.06
C GLU A 61 8.20 -3.37 1.98
N LEU A 62 7.16 -3.38 1.13
CA LEU A 62 6.28 -4.54 0.95
C LEU A 62 6.56 -5.33 -0.34
N GLY A 63 7.39 -4.79 -1.24
CA GLY A 63 7.70 -5.45 -2.52
C GLY A 63 6.51 -5.52 -3.48
N LEU A 64 5.52 -4.63 -3.32
CA LEU A 64 4.35 -4.59 -4.20
C LEU A 64 4.69 -3.93 -5.54
N PRO A 65 3.99 -4.28 -6.64
CA PRO A 65 4.07 -3.53 -7.89
C PRO A 65 3.68 -2.07 -7.71
N ALA A 66 4.19 -1.22 -8.61
CA ALA A 66 3.88 0.20 -8.62
C ALA A 66 2.35 0.44 -8.71
N PRO A 67 1.75 1.16 -7.74
CA PRO A 67 0.34 1.51 -7.82
C PRO A 67 0.10 2.54 -8.94
N ALA A 68 -1.10 2.54 -9.49
CA ALA A 68 -1.56 3.67 -10.29
C ALA A 68 -1.91 4.84 -9.38
N VAL A 69 -1.74 6.04 -9.91
CA VAL A 69 -2.14 7.29 -9.27
C VAL A 69 -3.13 8.01 -10.19
N SER A 70 -4.20 8.57 -9.62
CA SER A 70 -5.14 9.39 -10.38
C SER A 70 -5.57 10.63 -9.62
N VAL A 71 -5.97 11.65 -10.36
CA VAL A 71 -6.84 12.72 -9.86
C VAL A 71 -8.30 12.31 -9.99
N SER A 72 -9.14 12.67 -9.01
CA SER A 72 -10.57 12.32 -9.00
C SER A 72 -11.47 13.29 -9.78
N GLY A 73 -10.94 14.44 -10.20
CA GLY A 73 -11.74 15.56 -10.66
C GLY A 73 -12.51 16.28 -9.54
N GLY A 74 -12.42 15.80 -8.30
CA GLY A 74 -13.08 16.37 -7.12
C GLY A 74 -12.05 16.78 -6.07
N GLU A 75 -12.16 16.18 -4.89
CA GLU A 75 -11.42 16.63 -3.70
C GLU A 75 -10.26 15.71 -3.28
N CYS A 76 -9.89 14.72 -4.11
CA CYS A 76 -8.83 13.76 -3.77
C CYS A 76 -7.94 13.32 -4.94
N TYR A 77 -6.71 12.93 -4.62
CA TYR A 77 -5.98 11.93 -5.40
C TYR A 77 -6.39 10.52 -4.98
N ARG A 78 -6.12 9.54 -5.83
CA ARG A 78 -6.33 8.14 -5.52
C ARG A 78 -5.12 7.29 -5.84
N LEU A 79 -4.78 6.37 -4.94
CA LEU A 79 -3.93 5.22 -5.22
C LEU A 79 -4.79 4.01 -5.58
N TRP A 80 -4.37 3.29 -6.61
CA TRP A 80 -5.05 2.10 -7.11
C TRP A 80 -4.12 0.89 -7.03
N LEU A 81 -4.59 -0.14 -6.34
CA LEU A 81 -3.90 -1.42 -6.22
C LEU A 81 -4.73 -2.49 -6.94
N SER A 82 -4.15 -3.08 -7.98
CA SER A 82 -4.74 -4.18 -8.75
C SER A 82 -4.37 -5.51 -8.11
N LEU A 83 -5.32 -6.40 -7.84
CA LEU A 83 -5.08 -7.76 -7.33
C LEU A 83 -5.17 -8.79 -8.46
N ALA A 84 -4.12 -9.56 -8.72
CA ALA A 84 -4.13 -10.54 -9.81
C ALA A 84 -5.23 -11.60 -9.65
N GLN A 85 -5.47 -12.01 -8.40
CA GLN A 85 -6.60 -12.86 -8.00
C GLN A 85 -7.51 -12.06 -7.05
N PRO A 86 -8.84 -12.05 -7.29
CA PRO A 86 -9.76 -11.43 -6.35
C PRO A 86 -9.64 -12.03 -4.94
N LEU A 87 -9.73 -11.18 -3.93
CA LEU A 87 -9.69 -11.58 -2.52
C LEU A 87 -11.09 -11.50 -1.91
N PRO A 88 -11.43 -12.32 -0.90
CA PRO A 88 -12.64 -12.10 -0.11
C PRO A 88 -12.65 -10.70 0.51
N GLU A 89 -13.81 -10.04 0.50
CA GLU A 89 -13.98 -8.66 0.97
C GLU A 89 -13.43 -8.45 2.39
N ALA A 90 -13.65 -9.41 3.29
CA ALA A 90 -13.13 -9.37 4.65
C ALA A 90 -11.58 -9.34 4.70
N GLN A 91 -10.91 -10.10 3.83
CA GLN A 91 -9.44 -10.11 3.76
C GLN A 91 -8.93 -8.80 3.16
N ALA A 92 -9.59 -8.29 2.12
CA ALA A 92 -9.27 -7.02 1.49
C ALA A 92 -9.39 -5.85 2.49
N LYS A 93 -10.46 -5.81 3.29
CA LYS A 93 -10.67 -4.84 4.38
C LYS A 93 -9.60 -4.94 5.45
N GLN A 94 -9.26 -6.16 5.89
CA GLN A 94 -8.20 -6.37 6.87
C GLN A 94 -6.83 -5.91 6.36
N PHE A 95 -6.50 -6.22 5.11
CA PHE A 95 -5.26 -5.80 4.48
C PHE A 95 -5.19 -4.27 4.39
N LEU A 96 -6.26 -3.61 3.95
CA LEU A 96 -6.34 -2.15 3.91
C LEU A 96 -6.20 -1.53 5.30
N ALA A 97 -6.80 -2.12 6.34
CA ALA A 97 -6.67 -1.64 7.72
C ALA A 97 -5.23 -1.75 8.24
N LEU A 98 -4.51 -2.81 7.88
CA LEU A 98 -3.10 -2.98 8.24
C LEU A 98 -2.20 -1.98 7.51
N LEU A 99 -2.49 -1.69 6.24
CA LEU A 99 -1.81 -0.66 5.45
C LEU A 99 -2.03 0.73 6.06
N HIS A 100 -3.28 1.07 6.35
CA HIS A 100 -3.68 2.33 6.99
C HIS A 100 -2.89 2.56 8.27
N LYS A 101 -2.96 1.61 9.20
CA LYS A 101 -2.21 1.67 10.46
C LYS A 101 -0.69 1.73 10.29
N ALA A 102 -0.13 1.18 9.20
CA ALA A 102 1.32 1.13 8.99
C ALA A 102 1.90 2.40 8.34
N TYR A 103 1.15 3.06 7.46
CA TYR A 103 1.71 4.06 6.55
C TYR A 103 0.93 5.37 6.47
N PHE A 104 -0.33 5.39 6.86
CA PHE A 104 -1.20 6.57 6.70
C PHE A 104 -2.33 6.59 7.74
N GLU A 105 -1.99 6.34 9.02
CA GLU A 105 -2.95 6.21 10.12
C GLU A 105 -3.76 7.50 10.36
N ASP A 106 -3.16 8.65 10.04
CA ASP A 106 -3.78 9.98 10.18
C ASP A 106 -4.80 10.30 9.06
N GLU A 107 -4.92 9.47 8.02
CA GLU A 107 -5.88 9.68 6.93
C GLU A 107 -7.24 9.05 7.25
N GLU A 108 -8.33 9.76 6.96
CA GLU A 108 -9.67 9.20 7.03
C GLU A 108 -9.95 8.32 5.80
N ILE A 109 -10.23 7.03 6.01
CA ILE A 109 -10.46 6.07 4.93
C ILE A 109 -11.81 5.39 5.06
N ASP A 110 -12.52 5.35 3.92
CA ASP A 110 -13.72 4.57 3.76
C ASP A 110 -13.40 3.10 3.42
N PHE A 111 -13.32 2.27 4.45
CA PHE A 111 -13.16 0.82 4.31
C PHE A 111 -14.41 0.12 3.72
N GLY A 112 -15.56 0.81 3.67
CA GLY A 112 -16.84 0.29 3.22
C GLY A 112 -17.15 0.58 1.75
N ARG A 113 -16.27 1.28 1.04
CA ARG A 113 -16.50 1.70 -0.34
C ARG A 113 -16.81 0.52 -1.25
N SER A 114 -18.00 0.54 -1.84
CA SER A 114 -18.47 -0.50 -2.76
C SER A 114 -18.36 -0.10 -4.23
N GLN A 115 -18.29 1.20 -4.53
CA GLN A 115 -18.21 1.74 -5.90
C GLN A 115 -17.22 2.89 -6.00
N VAL A 116 -16.62 3.05 -7.18
CA VAL A 116 -15.74 4.18 -7.47
C VAL A 116 -15.77 4.54 -8.95
N ASP A 117 -15.64 5.83 -9.24
CA ASP A 117 -15.44 6.35 -10.58
C ASP A 117 -14.06 5.94 -11.13
N LEU A 118 -14.05 5.27 -12.28
CA LEU A 118 -12.86 4.80 -12.96
C LEU A 118 -12.42 5.81 -14.04
N PRO A 119 -11.21 6.39 -13.94
CA PRO A 119 -10.73 7.32 -14.95
C PRO A 119 -10.57 6.68 -16.34
N PRO A 120 -10.78 7.43 -17.43
CA PRO A 120 -11.15 8.84 -17.48
C PRO A 120 -12.67 9.08 -17.38
N VAL A 121 -13.07 10.01 -16.52
CA VAL A 121 -14.47 10.42 -16.34
C VAL A 121 -14.55 11.86 -15.86
N GLN A 122 -15.55 12.62 -16.31
CA GLN A 122 -15.78 13.99 -15.83
C GLN A 122 -16.56 13.98 -14.50
N ASN A 123 -16.01 14.65 -13.49
CA ASN A 123 -16.72 14.91 -12.26
C ASN A 123 -17.84 15.92 -12.53
N ARG A 124 -19.09 15.53 -12.21
CA ARG A 124 -20.27 16.35 -12.52
C ARG A 124 -20.37 17.62 -11.68
N ALA A 125 -19.81 17.63 -10.48
CA ALA A 125 -19.91 18.76 -9.56
C ALA A 125 -18.93 19.88 -9.93
N THR A 126 -17.71 19.53 -10.33
CA THR A 126 -16.63 20.48 -10.64
C THR A 126 -16.47 20.74 -12.14
N GLY A 127 -16.90 19.80 -12.99
CA GLY A 127 -16.62 19.82 -14.43
C GLY A 127 -15.20 19.37 -14.79
N LEU A 128 -14.34 19.05 -13.81
CA LEU A 128 -12.98 18.58 -14.07
C LEU A 128 -12.96 17.08 -14.40
N TRP A 129 -12.00 16.67 -15.22
CA TRP A 129 -11.78 15.30 -15.61
C TRP A 129 -10.87 14.56 -14.62
N ALA A 130 -11.35 13.43 -14.13
CA ALA A 130 -10.54 12.42 -13.49
C ALA A 130 -9.61 11.77 -14.52
N ALA A 131 -8.36 11.53 -14.14
CA ALA A 131 -7.34 10.97 -15.02
C ALA A 131 -6.29 10.21 -14.22
N PHE A 132 -5.77 9.12 -14.76
CA PHE A 132 -4.50 8.57 -14.29
C PHE A 132 -3.37 9.53 -14.65
N ILE A 133 -2.49 9.79 -13.68
CA ILE A 133 -1.42 10.78 -13.80
C ILE A 133 -0.07 10.14 -13.52
N ASN A 134 0.95 10.63 -14.22
CA ASN A 134 2.33 10.32 -13.84
C ASN A 134 2.68 11.05 -12.54
N PRO A 135 3.49 10.45 -11.65
CA PRO A 135 3.92 11.12 -10.43
C PRO A 135 4.59 12.49 -10.67
N SER A 136 5.27 12.67 -11.80
CA SER A 136 5.86 13.97 -12.18
C SER A 136 4.83 15.09 -12.41
N MET A 137 3.54 14.76 -12.56
CA MET A 137 2.46 15.72 -12.76
C MET A 137 1.70 16.04 -11.48
N GLY A 138 1.92 15.30 -10.40
CA GLY A 138 1.06 15.38 -9.21
C GLY A 138 1.04 16.75 -8.58
N GLY A 139 2.19 17.32 -8.19
CA GLY A 139 2.26 18.64 -7.54
C GLY A 139 1.60 19.76 -8.35
N ALA A 140 1.63 19.70 -9.69
CA ALA A 140 0.98 20.70 -10.54
C ALA A 140 -0.57 20.65 -10.47
N LEU A 141 -1.15 19.58 -9.93
CA LEU A 141 -2.59 19.35 -9.79
C LEU A 141 -3.04 19.40 -8.31
N ALA A 142 -2.18 19.81 -7.38
CA ALA A 142 -2.48 19.77 -5.95
C ALA A 142 -3.58 20.77 -5.55
N GLU A 143 -3.77 21.83 -6.35
CA GLU A 143 -4.85 22.77 -6.15
C GLU A 143 -6.14 22.33 -6.83
N ASP A 144 -6.07 22.07 -8.13
CA ASP A 144 -7.18 21.60 -8.94
C ASP A 144 -6.96 20.12 -9.25
N LEU A 145 -7.57 19.25 -8.44
CA LEU A 145 -7.40 17.79 -8.48
C LEU A 145 -8.16 17.17 -9.66
N GLY A 146 -7.93 17.68 -10.87
CA GLY A 146 -8.56 17.26 -12.11
C GLY A 146 -8.04 18.01 -13.33
N LEU A 147 -8.38 17.55 -14.52
CA LEU A 147 -8.00 18.20 -15.78
C LEU A 147 -9.17 19.00 -16.37
N GLU A 148 -8.89 20.16 -16.95
CA GLU A 148 -9.93 20.95 -17.62
C GLU A 148 -10.48 20.27 -18.89
N MET A 149 -9.67 19.39 -19.50
CA MET A 149 -9.99 18.70 -20.75
C MET A 149 -9.88 17.20 -20.57
N MET A 150 -10.64 16.45 -21.38
CA MET A 150 -10.58 14.99 -21.39
C MET A 150 -9.14 14.51 -21.66
N PRO A 151 -8.57 13.65 -20.80
CA PRO A 151 -7.21 13.15 -21.02
C PRO A 151 -7.15 12.31 -22.31
N PRO A 152 -6.07 12.41 -23.10
CA PRO A 152 -5.92 11.58 -24.30
C PRO A 152 -5.91 10.09 -23.94
N GLU A 153 -6.84 9.31 -24.50
CA GLU A 153 -6.99 7.88 -24.19
C GLU A 153 -5.71 7.07 -24.45
N ALA A 154 -4.96 7.41 -25.51
CA ALA A 154 -3.72 6.74 -25.84
C ALA A 154 -2.65 6.93 -24.76
N ALA A 155 -2.59 8.12 -24.14
CA ALA A 155 -1.66 8.40 -23.05
C ALA A 155 -2.08 7.68 -21.76
N GLN A 156 -3.39 7.64 -21.46
CA GLN A 156 -3.92 6.86 -20.34
C GLN A 156 -3.60 5.36 -20.49
N ALA A 157 -3.84 4.79 -21.68
CA ALA A 157 -3.54 3.39 -21.97
C ALA A 157 -2.04 3.07 -21.86
N ALA A 158 -1.17 3.93 -22.41
CA ALA A 158 0.28 3.74 -22.34
C ALA A 158 0.82 3.83 -20.91
N PHE A 159 0.20 4.63 -20.04
CA PHE A 159 0.53 4.66 -18.62
C PHE A 159 0.15 3.34 -17.94
N LEU A 160 -1.11 2.89 -18.12
CA LEU A 160 -1.62 1.68 -17.48
C LEU A 160 -0.94 0.39 -17.96
N GLU A 161 -0.54 0.32 -19.23
CA GLU A 161 0.18 -0.82 -19.83
C GLU A 161 1.46 -1.18 -19.05
N ARG A 162 2.08 -0.20 -18.39
CA ARG A 162 3.32 -0.38 -17.61
C ARG A 162 3.09 -0.89 -16.20
N LEU A 163 1.83 -0.98 -15.76
CA LEU A 163 1.46 -1.36 -14.40
C LEU A 163 1.11 -2.85 -14.30
N GLY A 164 1.43 -3.41 -13.13
CA GLY A 164 1.18 -4.80 -12.79
C GLY A 164 0.04 -4.98 -11.79
N SER A 165 -0.40 -6.22 -11.64
CA SER A 165 -1.30 -6.64 -10.56
C SER A 165 -0.48 -7.33 -9.47
N ILE A 166 -0.84 -7.12 -8.22
CA ILE A 166 -0.29 -7.81 -7.05
C ILE A 166 -0.61 -9.29 -7.18
N SER A 167 0.42 -10.12 -7.32
CA SER A 167 0.31 -11.57 -7.30
C SER A 167 -0.13 -12.09 -5.92
N THR A 168 -0.59 -13.34 -5.87
CA THR A 168 -0.95 -13.99 -4.59
C THR A 168 0.27 -14.04 -3.67
N GLU A 169 1.45 -14.31 -4.21
CA GLU A 169 2.71 -14.40 -3.46
C GLU A 169 3.12 -13.05 -2.86
N GLU A 170 3.10 -11.98 -3.67
CA GLU A 170 3.39 -10.61 -3.19
C GLU A 170 2.39 -10.18 -2.12
N TYR A 171 1.10 -10.47 -2.29
CA TYR A 171 0.07 -10.18 -1.29
C TYR A 171 0.34 -10.89 0.04
N GLN A 172 0.64 -12.19 0.03
CA GLN A 172 0.90 -12.95 1.25
C GLN A 172 2.17 -12.45 1.96
N GLN A 173 3.22 -12.13 1.20
CA GLN A 173 4.45 -11.57 1.74
C GLN A 173 4.23 -10.18 2.37
N ALA A 174 3.47 -9.32 1.71
CA ALA A 174 3.10 -8.00 2.21
C ALA A 174 2.26 -8.12 3.50
N LEU A 175 1.28 -9.01 3.52
CA LEU A 175 0.43 -9.27 4.69
C LEU A 175 1.26 -9.75 5.90
N ALA A 176 2.17 -10.71 5.70
CA ALA A 176 3.05 -11.20 6.76
C ALA A 176 3.97 -10.11 7.30
N THR A 177 4.48 -9.25 6.42
CA THR A 177 5.32 -8.10 6.81
C THR A 177 4.53 -7.09 7.65
N LEU A 178 3.31 -6.76 7.23
CA LEU A 178 2.42 -5.86 7.98
C LEU A 178 2.04 -6.44 9.35
N GLN A 179 1.69 -7.72 9.42
CA GLN A 179 1.37 -8.39 10.69
C GLN A 179 2.55 -8.35 11.69
N ARG A 180 3.78 -8.56 11.19
CA ARG A 180 5.00 -8.45 12.00
C ARG A 180 5.21 -7.02 12.53
N LYS A 181 5.00 -6.01 11.69
CA LYS A 181 5.09 -4.58 12.09
C LYS A 181 4.10 -4.25 13.20
N HIS A 182 2.90 -4.82 13.15
CA HIS A 182 1.83 -4.57 14.12
C HIS A 182 1.88 -5.47 15.35
N GLY A 183 2.94 -6.27 15.53
CA GLY A 183 3.12 -7.11 16.70
C GLY A 183 2.09 -8.23 16.83
N ALA A 184 1.41 -8.60 15.74
CA ALA A 184 0.56 -9.78 15.74
C ALA A 184 1.48 -11.00 15.88
N ALA A 185 1.60 -11.51 17.11
CA ALA A 185 2.10 -12.85 17.34
C ALA A 185 1.29 -13.78 16.43
N PRO A 186 1.94 -14.64 15.61
CA PRO A 186 1.19 -15.56 14.77
C PRO A 186 0.27 -16.37 15.68
N VAL A 187 -1.02 -16.41 15.35
CA VAL A 187 -1.94 -17.38 15.95
C VAL A 187 -1.48 -18.74 15.43
N SER A 188 -0.53 -19.35 16.14
CA SER A 188 -0.16 -20.73 15.94
C SER A 188 -1.39 -21.58 16.20
N ALA A 189 -1.80 -22.34 15.19
CA ALA A 189 -2.73 -23.45 15.36
C ALA A 189 -2.27 -24.34 16.54
N PRO A 190 -3.18 -24.97 17.30
CA PRO A 190 -2.84 -25.65 18.53
C PRO A 190 -1.89 -26.82 18.23
N SER A 191 -0.62 -26.61 18.56
CA SER A 191 0.38 -27.68 18.63
C SER A 191 0.40 -28.15 20.08
N SER A 192 0.18 -29.45 20.28
CA SER A 192 0.16 -30.16 21.56
C SER A 192 1.33 -29.77 22.49
N PRO A 193 1.13 -29.83 23.82
CA PRO A 193 2.08 -29.25 24.77
C PRO A 193 3.38 -30.06 24.81
N ALA A 194 4.50 -29.41 24.49
CA ALA A 194 5.83 -29.88 24.82
C ALA A 194 6.43 -28.96 25.89
N VAL A 195 6.79 -29.61 26.98
CA VAL A 195 7.39 -29.17 28.24
C VAL A 195 8.41 -28.03 28.07
N ALA A 196 8.25 -27.01 28.91
CA ALA A 196 9.16 -25.88 29.04
C ALA A 196 10.60 -26.30 29.38
N THR A 197 11.57 -25.67 28.71
CA THR A 197 12.85 -25.31 29.34
C THR A 197 13.17 -23.87 28.95
N SER A 198 13.19 -23.03 29.97
CA SER A 198 13.56 -21.63 29.96
C SER A 198 14.98 -21.47 29.40
N ASN A 199 15.15 -20.64 28.37
CA ASN A 199 16.42 -19.96 28.20
C ASN A 199 16.16 -18.47 28.30
N ASP A 200 16.60 -17.98 29.46
CA ASP A 200 16.44 -16.63 29.96
C ASP A 200 17.09 -15.62 29.03
N GLY A 201 16.45 -14.46 28.95
CA GLY A 201 16.83 -13.39 28.05
C GLY A 201 18.08 -12.66 28.53
N LEU A 202 18.98 -12.36 27.60
CA LEU A 202 19.90 -11.23 27.74
C LEU A 202 19.49 -10.18 26.70
N LEU A 203 18.53 -9.33 27.09
CA LEU A 203 18.36 -8.03 26.46
C LEU A 203 19.60 -7.20 26.82
N LEU A 204 20.37 -6.79 25.82
CA LEU A 204 21.63 -6.03 25.92
C LEU A 204 21.53 -4.64 26.59
N LYS A 205 20.45 -4.34 27.32
CA LYS A 205 20.17 -3.00 27.84
C LYS A 205 20.58 -2.78 29.31
N ASP A 206 20.85 -3.86 30.06
CA ASP A 206 21.23 -3.78 31.50
C ASP A 206 22.49 -4.59 31.87
N ALA A 207 23.24 -5.09 30.88
CA ALA A 207 24.42 -5.91 31.16
C ALA A 207 25.60 -5.06 31.66
N THR A 208 26.16 -5.41 32.82
CA THR A 208 27.40 -4.80 33.31
C THR A 208 28.58 -5.21 32.43
N LEU A 209 29.67 -4.43 32.46
CA LEU A 209 30.85 -4.71 31.63
C LEU A 209 31.45 -6.10 31.93
N GLU A 210 31.29 -6.58 33.16
CA GLU A 210 31.72 -7.91 33.62
C GLU A 210 30.87 -9.03 33.01
N ASP A 211 29.55 -8.83 32.87
CA ASP A 211 28.65 -9.79 32.23
C ASP A 211 28.94 -9.94 30.73
N ILE A 212 29.24 -8.82 30.06
CA ILE A 212 29.61 -8.79 28.64
C ILE A 212 30.92 -9.56 28.41
N VAL A 213 31.94 -9.33 29.27
CA VAL A 213 33.22 -10.03 29.16
C VAL A 213 33.06 -11.53 29.40
N ARG A 214 32.26 -11.93 30.40
CA ARG A 214 32.00 -13.35 30.70
C ARG A 214 31.29 -14.05 29.53
N HIS A 215 30.34 -13.37 28.90
CA HIS A 215 29.63 -13.89 27.73
C HIS A 215 30.55 -14.05 26.51
N LEU A 216 31.39 -13.06 26.23
CA LEU A 216 32.34 -13.12 25.11
C LEU A 216 33.41 -14.20 25.30
N HIS A 217 33.90 -14.41 26.53
CA HIS A 217 34.79 -15.53 26.84
C HIS A 217 34.10 -16.89 26.67
N ALA A 218 32.82 -17.03 27.03
CA ALA A 218 32.06 -18.24 26.79
C ALA A 218 31.89 -18.54 25.28
N MET A 219 31.98 -17.52 24.43
CA MET A 219 31.98 -17.63 22.97
C MET A 219 33.38 -17.75 22.35
N GLY A 220 34.46 -17.79 23.15
CA GLY A 220 35.84 -17.92 22.66
C GLY A 220 36.40 -16.65 22.01
N ILE A 221 35.83 -15.49 22.31
CA ILE A 221 36.26 -14.19 21.78
C ILE A 221 37.03 -13.45 22.88
N GLU A 222 38.29 -13.08 22.65
CA GLU A 222 39.06 -12.21 23.55
C GLU A 222 38.79 -10.74 23.23
N PRO A 223 38.04 -10.00 24.07
CA PRO A 223 37.73 -8.61 23.78
C PRO A 223 38.91 -7.70 24.13
N THR A 224 39.56 -7.12 23.13
CA THR A 224 40.57 -6.07 23.33
C THR A 224 39.88 -4.71 23.37
N PHE A 225 39.57 -4.21 24.57
CA PHE A 225 39.04 -2.85 24.74
C PHE A 225 40.20 -1.83 24.77
N ARG A 226 40.34 -1.01 23.72
CA ARG A 226 41.23 0.17 23.73
C ARG A 226 40.41 1.41 24.10
N HIS A 227 40.63 1.93 25.31
CA HIS A 227 40.04 3.19 25.73
C HIS A 227 40.87 4.35 25.17
N VAL A 228 40.33 5.13 24.24
CA VAL A 228 40.95 6.39 23.79
C VAL A 228 40.43 7.50 24.69
N LEU A 229 41.25 7.94 25.64
CA LEU A 229 41.00 9.16 26.40
C LEU A 229 41.18 10.35 25.45
N LYS A 230 40.09 11.05 25.13
CA LYS A 230 40.16 12.40 24.57
C LYS A 230 40.35 13.37 25.74
N HIS A 231 41.49 14.06 25.75
CA HIS A 231 41.74 15.22 26.60
C HIS A 231 40.84 16.39 26.22
#